data_AF-A0AA43CKY5-F1
#
_entry.id   AF-A0AA43CKY5-F1
#
_cell.length_a   1.000
_cell.length_b   1.000
_cell.length_c   1.000
_cell.angle_alpha   90.00
_cell.angle_beta   90.00
_cell.angle_gamma   90.00
#
_symmetry.space_group_name_H-M   'P 1'
#
loop_
_entity.id
_entity.type
_entity.pdbx_description
1 polymer ?
#
loop_
_entity_poly.entity_id
_entity_poly.type
_entity_poly.pdbx_seq_one_letter_code
_entity_poly.pdbx_strand_id
1 'polypeptide(L)'
;MNFTEAACEKLERYLVSGDAKRAEVLGKKLKTAAGDSHWNLARLSTAYYEARKYKMALRIVERARKLDPRCPYVLWSYAGTLSMIEREQEAIDVYQGLLRRGTQNIAFGECGEGARWAESLLNDCRYRIADCYYLQSKKSLAARWLKTHLDHRRPGLRSLYSLKDVKELQAELTAKK
;
A
#
# COMPACT_ATOMS: atom_id res chain seq x y z
N MET A 1 12.49 3.88 25.23
CA MET A 1 11.47 3.74 24.16
C MET A 1 10.49 4.88 24.34
N ASN A 2 10.46 5.83 23.41
CA ASN A 2 9.59 7.01 23.54
C ASN A 2 8.14 6.61 23.23
N PHE A 3 7.17 7.28 23.87
CA PHE A 3 5.74 6.96 23.73
C PHE A 3 5.28 6.84 22.27
N THR A 4 5.82 7.68 21.40
CA THR A 4 5.53 7.72 19.96
C THR A 4 5.97 6.46 19.22
N GLU A 5 7.15 5.93 19.53
CA GLU A 5 7.72 4.74 18.90
C GLU A 5 6.91 3.49 19.25
N ALA A 6 6.64 3.27 20.54
CA ALA A 6 5.82 2.15 21.00
C ALA A 6 4.37 2.23 20.48
N ALA A 7 3.83 3.44 20.36
CA ALA A 7 2.50 3.66 19.80
C ALA A 7 2.46 3.42 18.29
N CYS A 8 3.50 3.76 17.54
CA CYS A 8 3.63 3.42 16.12
C CYS A 8 3.64 1.90 15.91
N GLU A 9 4.48 1.15 16.63
CA GLU A 9 4.50 -0.32 16.54
C GLU A 9 3.15 -0.94 16.89
N LYS A 10 2.49 -0.41 17.92
CA LYS A 10 1.16 -0.88 18.33
C LYS A 10 0.10 -0.58 17.28
N LEU A 11 0.19 0.56 16.59
CA LEU A 11 -0.68 0.87 15.48
C LEU A 11 -0.47 -0.11 14.33
N GLU A 12 0.78 -0.38 13.94
CA GLU A 12 1.08 -1.35 12.87
C GLU A 12 0.49 -2.73 13.19
N ARG A 13 0.58 -3.17 14.45
CA ARG A 13 -0.06 -4.43 14.88
C ARG A 13 -1.58 -4.42 14.68
N TYR A 14 -2.26 -3.32 14.98
CA TYR A 14 -3.72 -3.23 14.77
C TYR A 14 -4.09 -3.18 13.29
N LEU A 15 -3.27 -2.53 12.46
CA LEU A 15 -3.46 -2.52 11.01
C LEU A 15 -3.32 -3.93 10.44
N VAL A 16 -2.25 -4.64 10.82
CA VAL A 16 -2.02 -6.03 10.39
C VAL A 16 -3.11 -6.98 10.89
N SER A 17 -3.61 -6.80 12.12
CA SER A 17 -4.68 -7.64 12.66
C SER A 17 -6.08 -7.29 12.16
N GLY A 18 -6.24 -6.21 11.39
CA GLY A 18 -7.53 -5.70 10.94
C GLY A 18 -8.40 -5.09 12.07
N ASP A 19 -7.82 -4.74 13.22
CA ASP A 19 -8.55 -4.06 14.31
C ASP A 19 -8.70 -2.56 13.99
N ALA A 20 -9.50 -2.27 12.98
CA ALA A 20 -9.68 -0.93 12.42
C ALA A 20 -10.15 0.09 13.47
N LYS A 21 -10.96 -0.34 14.46
CA LYS A 21 -11.46 0.54 15.52
C LYS A 21 -10.32 1.00 16.41
N ARG A 22 -9.46 0.07 16.89
CA ARG A 22 -8.31 0.45 17.72
C ARG A 22 -7.25 1.20 16.90
N ALA A 23 -7.04 0.82 15.64
CA ALA A 23 -6.15 1.53 14.74
C ALA A 23 -6.59 3.00 14.55
N GLU A 24 -7.87 3.26 14.32
CA GLU A 24 -8.38 4.63 14.14
C GLU A 24 -8.18 5.47 15.41
N VAL A 25 -8.52 4.92 16.58
CA VAL A 25 -8.37 5.62 17.87
C VAL A 25 -6.91 5.94 18.14
N LEU A 26 -6.01 4.96 17.94
CA LEU A 26 -4.59 5.16 18.21
C LEU A 26 -3.93 6.09 17.18
N GLY A 27 -4.28 5.99 15.90
CA GLY A 27 -3.79 6.88 14.86
C GLY A 27 -4.16 8.34 15.11
N LYS A 28 -5.38 8.61 15.59
CA LYS A 28 -5.80 9.96 16.00
C LYS A 28 -4.97 10.48 17.16
N LYS A 29 -4.73 9.65 18.19
CA LYS A 29 -3.90 10.01 19.34
C LYS A 29 -2.46 10.30 18.94
N LEU A 30 -1.87 9.46 18.09
CA LEU A 30 -0.53 9.63 17.55
C LEU A 30 -0.39 10.96 16.82
N LYS A 31 -1.34 11.29 15.93
CA LYS A 31 -1.35 12.57 15.22
C LYS A 31 -1.37 13.76 16.18
N THR A 32 -2.20 13.72 17.23
CA THR A 32 -2.26 14.80 18.23
C THR A 32 -0.98 14.91 19.06
N ALA A 33 -0.38 13.77 19.45
CA ALA A 33 0.77 13.74 20.34
C ALA A 33 2.11 14.03 19.64
N ALA A 34 2.25 13.60 18.38
CA ALA A 34 3.50 13.67 17.62
C ALA A 34 3.44 14.67 16.45
N GLY A 35 2.34 15.38 16.30
CA GLY A 35 2.11 16.34 15.22
C GLY A 35 1.83 15.71 13.86
N ASP A 36 1.55 16.60 12.91
CA ASP A 36 1.26 16.27 11.52
C ASP A 36 2.57 16.03 10.75
N SER A 37 3.15 14.83 10.90
CA SER A 37 4.18 14.32 9.99
C SER A 37 3.53 13.51 8.85
N HIS A 38 4.19 13.43 7.68
CA HIS A 38 3.67 12.65 6.56
C HIS A 38 3.49 11.17 6.95
N TRP A 39 4.37 10.63 7.80
CA TRP A 39 4.28 9.29 8.37
C TRP A 39 3.03 9.08 9.24
N ASN A 40 2.77 9.98 10.19
CA ASN A 40 1.62 9.87 11.10
C ASN A 40 0.31 10.03 10.35
N LEU A 41 0.27 10.95 9.39
CA LEU A 41 -0.89 11.14 8.52
C LEU A 41 -1.12 9.92 7.62
N ALA A 42 -0.09 9.34 7.01
CA ALA A 42 -0.24 8.12 6.20
C ALA A 42 -0.73 6.92 7.02
N ARG A 43 -0.23 6.76 8.25
CA ARG A 43 -0.71 5.75 9.21
C ARG A 43 -2.17 5.95 9.59
N LEU A 44 -2.56 7.18 9.92
CA LEU A 44 -3.97 7.51 10.20
C LEU A 44 -4.86 7.29 8.98
N SER A 45 -4.38 7.62 7.77
CA SER A 45 -5.10 7.32 6.54
C SER A 45 -5.30 5.83 6.36
N THR A 46 -4.26 5.01 6.59
CA THR A 46 -4.36 3.55 6.53
C THR A 46 -5.35 3.02 7.56
N ALA A 47 -5.39 3.57 8.77
CA ALA A 47 -6.42 3.22 9.75
C ALA A 47 -7.85 3.56 9.27
N TYR A 48 -8.04 4.71 8.61
CA TYR A 48 -9.33 5.03 7.98
C TYR A 48 -9.66 4.12 6.80
N TYR A 49 -8.66 3.71 6.02
CA TYR A 49 -8.78 2.77 4.92
C TYR A 49 -9.28 1.41 5.44
N GLU A 50 -8.65 0.86 6.47
CA GLU A 50 -9.08 -0.40 7.11
C GLU A 50 -10.49 -0.29 7.71
N ALA A 51 -10.86 0.89 8.21
CA ALA A 51 -12.21 1.19 8.67
C ALA A 51 -13.24 1.39 7.54
N ARG A 52 -12.85 1.19 6.27
CA ARG A 52 -13.64 1.43 5.05
C ARG A 52 -14.13 2.87 4.90
N LYS A 53 -13.49 3.83 5.58
CA LYS A 53 -13.79 5.27 5.52
C LYS A 53 -12.96 5.93 4.43
N TYR A 54 -13.07 5.47 3.19
CA TYR A 54 -12.15 5.82 2.10
C TYR A 54 -12.09 7.33 1.78
N LYS A 55 -13.22 8.05 1.84
CA LYS A 55 -13.23 9.52 1.67
C LYS A 55 -12.39 10.24 2.74
N MET A 56 -12.42 9.75 3.98
CA MET A 56 -11.60 10.29 5.07
C MET A 56 -10.14 9.89 4.88
N ALA A 57 -9.88 8.63 4.52
CA ALA A 57 -8.54 8.15 4.21
C ALA A 57 -7.88 9.02 3.13
N LEU A 58 -8.62 9.34 2.05
CA LEU A 58 -8.14 10.17 0.94
C LEU A 58 -7.75 11.55 1.43
N ARG A 59 -8.66 12.22 2.15
CA ARG A 59 -8.42 13.57 2.70
C ARG A 59 -7.17 13.63 3.57
N ILE A 60 -6.92 12.59 4.37
CA ILE A 60 -5.75 12.54 5.25
C ILE A 60 -4.47 12.24 4.47
N VAL A 61 -4.46 11.28 3.56
CA VAL A 61 -3.24 10.95 2.80
C VAL A 61 -2.88 12.05 1.79
N GLU A 62 -3.84 12.81 1.27
CA GLU A 62 -3.54 13.99 0.46
C GLU A 62 -2.80 15.06 1.25
N ARG A 63 -3.11 15.22 2.55
CA ARG A 63 -2.32 16.10 3.44
C ARG A 63 -0.91 15.53 3.65
N ALA A 64 -0.77 14.22 3.85
CA ALA A 64 0.53 13.57 3.95
C ALA A 64 1.38 13.80 2.68
N ARG A 65 0.76 13.67 1.50
CA ARG A 65 1.41 13.87 0.20
C ARG A 65 1.83 15.33 -0.06
N LYS A 66 1.13 16.30 0.52
CA LYS A 66 1.56 17.71 0.47
C LYS A 66 2.81 17.96 1.32
N LEU A 67 2.96 17.24 2.44
CA LEU A 67 4.15 17.33 3.28
C LEU A 67 5.34 16.62 2.65
N ASP A 68 5.11 15.43 2.08
CA ASP A 68 6.14 14.71 1.32
C ASP A 68 5.50 13.99 0.11
N PRO A 69 5.66 14.53 -1.10
CA PRO A 69 5.10 13.93 -2.32
C PRO A 69 5.94 12.75 -2.85
N ARG A 70 7.14 12.53 -2.31
CA ARG A 70 8.07 11.48 -2.75
C ARG A 70 8.14 10.32 -1.78
N CYS A 71 7.49 10.40 -0.62
CA CYS A 71 7.44 9.30 0.33
C CYS A 71 6.75 8.06 -0.28
N PRO A 72 7.46 6.94 -0.52
CA PRO A 72 6.89 5.68 -1.00
C PRO A 72 5.71 5.16 -0.17
N TYR A 73 5.77 5.28 1.16
CA TYR A 73 4.68 4.84 2.04
C TYR A 73 3.42 5.69 1.86
N VAL A 74 3.57 7.02 1.72
CA VAL A 74 2.45 7.93 1.43
C VAL A 74 1.83 7.61 0.06
N LEU A 75 2.67 7.42 -0.96
CA LEU A 75 2.20 7.12 -2.31
C LEU A 75 1.49 5.76 -2.39
N TRP A 76 1.97 4.75 -1.64
CA TRP A 76 1.30 3.47 -1.47
C TRP A 76 -0.11 3.64 -0.87
N SER A 77 -0.23 4.30 0.28
CA SER A 77 -1.54 4.54 0.92
C SER A 77 -2.47 5.36 0.03
N TYR A 78 -1.94 6.33 -0.72
CA TYR A 78 -2.70 7.17 -1.64
C TYR A 78 -3.28 6.34 -2.80
N ALA A 79 -2.44 5.57 -3.50
CA ALA A 79 -2.86 4.71 -4.58
C ALA A 79 -3.85 3.63 -4.11
N GLY A 80 -3.61 3.07 -2.92
CA GLY A 80 -4.52 2.12 -2.28
C GLY A 80 -5.89 2.72 -2.06
N THR A 81 -5.95 3.96 -1.56
CA THR A 81 -7.21 4.65 -1.32
C THR A 81 -7.94 5.02 -2.61
N LEU A 82 -7.20 5.47 -3.64
CA LEU A 82 -7.77 5.80 -4.96
C LEU A 82 -8.51 4.61 -5.58
N SER A 83 -7.93 3.40 -5.52
CA SER A 83 -8.58 2.21 -6.09
C SER A 83 -9.91 1.88 -5.40
N MET A 84 -10.05 2.16 -4.10
CA MET A 84 -11.28 1.88 -3.36
C MET A 84 -12.41 2.90 -3.58
N ILE A 85 -12.13 3.97 -4.31
CA ILE A 85 -13.11 5.00 -4.68
C ILE A 85 -13.27 5.11 -6.20
N GLU A 86 -13.06 3.99 -6.91
CA GLU A 86 -13.28 3.87 -8.36
C GLU A 86 -12.41 4.82 -9.19
N ARG A 87 -11.19 5.10 -8.69
CA ARG A 87 -10.15 5.87 -9.39
C ARG A 87 -8.96 4.97 -9.73
N GLU A 88 -9.25 3.81 -10.33
CA GLU A 88 -8.27 2.76 -10.59
C GLU A 88 -7.14 3.21 -11.52
N GLN A 89 -7.43 4.03 -12.53
CA GLN A 89 -6.41 4.50 -13.47
C GLN A 89 -5.38 5.39 -12.78
N GLU A 90 -5.82 6.32 -11.92
CA GLU A 90 -4.92 7.16 -11.14
C GLU A 90 -4.12 6.34 -10.13
N ALA A 91 -4.73 5.31 -9.52
CA ALA A 91 -4.01 4.38 -8.67
C ALA A 91 -2.90 3.65 -9.44
N ILE A 92 -3.20 3.14 -10.64
CA ILE A 92 -2.21 2.50 -11.53
C ILE A 92 -1.06 3.45 -11.82
N ASP A 93 -1.32 4.71 -12.16
CA ASP A 93 -0.28 5.68 -12.50
C ASP A 93 0.69 5.92 -11.33
N VAL A 94 0.16 5.99 -10.10
CA VAL A 94 0.96 6.12 -8.88
C VAL A 94 1.79 4.86 -8.62
N TYR A 95 1.20 3.67 -8.71
CA TYR A 95 1.95 2.41 -8.53
C TYR A 95 3.03 2.22 -9.58
N GLN A 96 2.75 2.55 -10.85
CA GLN A 96 3.77 2.54 -11.90
C GLN A 96 4.85 3.58 -11.66
N GLY A 97 4.50 4.74 -11.09
CA GLY A 97 5.47 5.74 -10.63
C GLY A 97 6.44 5.18 -9.58
N LEU A 98 5.94 4.41 -8.61
CA LEU A 98 6.77 3.69 -7.65
C LEU A 98 7.68 2.67 -8.35
N LEU A 99 7.13 1.85 -9.25
CA LEU A 99 7.90 0.87 -10.02
C LEU A 99 9.04 1.52 -10.83
N ARG A 100 8.78 2.66 -11.47
CA ARG A 100 9.79 3.40 -12.25
C ARG A 100 10.95 3.91 -11.41
N ARG A 101 10.72 4.24 -10.13
CA ARG A 101 11.81 4.66 -9.22
C ARG A 101 12.79 3.53 -8.96
N GLY A 102 12.30 2.29 -8.94
CA GLY A 102 13.12 1.10 -8.71
C GLY A 102 13.56 0.91 -7.25
N THR A 103 14.04 -0.30 -6.96
CA THR A 103 14.36 -0.74 -5.60
C THR A 103 15.40 0.15 -4.93
N GLN A 104 16.52 0.44 -5.59
CA GLN A 104 17.65 1.18 -5.00
C GLN A 104 17.23 2.57 -4.51
N ASN A 105 16.54 3.33 -5.37
CA ASN A 105 16.11 4.70 -5.03
C ASN A 105 15.02 4.75 -3.96
N ILE A 106 14.21 3.70 -3.83
CA ILE A 106 13.20 3.61 -2.76
C ILE A 106 13.86 3.13 -1.46
N ALA A 107 14.74 2.14 -1.52
CA ALA A 107 15.39 1.53 -0.38
C ALA A 107 16.28 2.49 0.41
N PHE A 108 17.00 3.36 -0.31
CA PHE A 108 18.01 4.25 0.26
C PHE A 108 17.65 5.74 0.11
N GLY A 109 16.38 6.02 -0.23
CA GLY A 109 15.84 7.38 -0.17
C GLY A 109 15.51 7.80 1.25
N GLU A 110 15.06 9.04 1.42
CA GLU A 110 14.73 9.64 2.73
C GLU A 110 13.73 8.83 3.55
N CYS A 111 12.73 8.21 2.91
CA CYS A 111 11.75 7.34 3.56
C CYS A 111 12.03 5.85 3.36
N GLY A 112 13.26 5.48 3.01
CA GLY A 112 13.63 4.12 2.68
C GLY A 112 13.85 3.26 3.93
N GLU A 113 13.35 2.02 3.89
CA GLU A 113 13.55 1.02 4.96
C GLU A 113 14.44 -0.14 4.48
N GLY A 114 15.28 0.10 3.47
CA GLY A 114 16.20 -0.88 2.91
C GLY A 114 15.63 -1.73 1.77
N ALA A 115 16.53 -2.50 1.13
CA ALA A 115 16.25 -3.16 -0.14
C ALA A 115 15.10 -4.17 -0.08
N ARG A 116 15.03 -5.01 0.98
CA ARG A 116 13.99 -6.05 1.11
C ARG A 116 12.60 -5.45 1.25
N TRP A 117 12.47 -4.37 2.02
CA TRP A 117 11.21 -3.65 2.15
C TRP A 117 10.81 -3.01 0.82
N ALA A 118 11.75 -2.36 0.13
CA ALA A 118 11.49 -1.74 -1.16
C ALA A 118 11.05 -2.77 -2.22
N GLU A 119 11.70 -3.93 -2.28
CA GLU A 119 11.31 -5.03 -3.16
C GLU A 119 9.90 -5.55 -2.84
N SER A 120 9.57 -5.72 -1.56
CA SER A 120 8.24 -6.15 -1.11
C SER A 120 7.18 -5.15 -1.56
N LEU A 121 7.40 -3.86 -1.29
CA LEU A 121 6.51 -2.77 -1.68
C LEU A 121 6.28 -2.75 -3.20
N LEU A 122 7.37 -2.82 -3.98
CA LEU A 122 7.28 -2.81 -5.44
C LEU A 122 6.60 -4.07 -5.98
N ASN A 123 6.78 -5.22 -5.34
CA ASN A 123 6.07 -6.42 -5.74
C ASN A 123 4.56 -6.30 -5.44
N ASP A 124 4.21 -5.73 -4.29
CA ASP A 124 2.82 -5.47 -3.92
C ASP A 124 2.15 -4.42 -4.84
N CYS A 125 2.93 -3.46 -5.36
CA CYS A 125 2.46 -2.55 -6.42
C CYS A 125 2.04 -3.31 -7.69
N ARG A 126 2.79 -4.34 -8.10
CA ARG A 126 2.43 -5.17 -9.28
C ARG A 126 1.09 -5.87 -9.08
N TYR A 127 0.87 -6.41 -7.88
CA TYR A 127 -0.42 -7.02 -7.54
C TYR A 127 -1.55 -5.98 -7.58
N ARG A 128 -1.36 -4.81 -6.97
CA ARG A 128 -2.40 -3.78 -6.96
C ARG A 128 -2.72 -3.21 -8.34
N ILE A 129 -1.74 -3.14 -9.23
CA ILE A 129 -2.00 -2.81 -10.64
C ILE A 129 -2.85 -3.90 -11.29
N ALA A 130 -2.57 -5.18 -11.03
CA ALA A 130 -3.39 -6.27 -11.53
C ALA A 130 -4.84 -6.19 -11.02
N ASP A 131 -5.01 -5.93 -9.72
CA ASP A 131 -6.31 -5.75 -9.06
C ASP A 131 -7.11 -4.60 -9.70
N CYS A 132 -6.47 -3.44 -9.89
CA CYS A 132 -7.08 -2.31 -10.61
C CYS A 132 -7.52 -2.66 -12.04
N TYR A 133 -6.73 -3.43 -12.79
CA TYR A 133 -7.14 -3.89 -14.12
C TYR A 133 -8.27 -4.92 -14.06
N TYR A 134 -8.28 -5.78 -13.03
CA TYR A 134 -9.32 -6.76 -12.82
C TYR A 134 -10.66 -6.10 -12.53
N LEU A 135 -10.69 -5.08 -11.65
CA LEU A 135 -11.87 -4.25 -11.37
C LEU A 135 -12.41 -3.55 -12.62
N GLN A 136 -11.54 -3.14 -13.54
CA GLN A 136 -11.91 -2.59 -14.86
C GLN A 136 -12.32 -3.66 -15.90
N SER A 137 -12.48 -4.92 -15.50
CA SER A 137 -12.75 -6.05 -16.41
C SER A 137 -11.69 -6.31 -17.49
N LYS A 138 -10.49 -5.72 -17.36
CA LYS A 138 -9.34 -5.88 -18.28
C LYS A 138 -8.53 -7.12 -17.92
N LYS A 139 -9.17 -8.30 -18.00
CA LYS A 139 -8.64 -9.59 -17.50
C LYS A 139 -7.25 -9.96 -18.05
N SER A 140 -6.99 -9.71 -19.34
CA SER A 140 -5.69 -10.01 -19.97
C SER A 140 -4.55 -9.18 -19.37
N LEU A 141 -4.79 -7.90 -19.08
CA LEU A 141 -3.82 -7.02 -18.44
C LEU A 141 -3.62 -7.42 -16.98
N ALA A 142 -4.70 -7.69 -16.25
CA ALA A 142 -4.62 -8.19 -14.88
C ALA A 142 -3.76 -9.47 -14.81
N ALA A 143 -4.02 -10.43 -15.69
CA ALA A 143 -3.25 -11.67 -15.76
C ALA A 143 -1.76 -11.44 -16.05
N ARG A 144 -1.43 -10.48 -16.92
CA ARG A 144 -0.04 -10.13 -17.19
C ARG A 144 0.66 -9.58 -15.94
N TRP A 145 -0.02 -8.74 -15.16
CA TRP A 145 0.56 -8.15 -13.94
C TRP A 145 0.63 -9.12 -12.77
N LEU A 146 -0.31 -10.05 -12.63
CA LEU A 146 -0.18 -11.15 -11.66
C LEU A 146 1.00 -12.05 -12.02
N LYS A 147 1.20 -12.35 -13.31
CA LYS A 147 2.40 -13.09 -13.76
C LYS A 147 3.68 -12.34 -13.35
N THR A 148 3.79 -11.04 -13.62
CA THR A 148 5.00 -10.28 -13.25
C THR A 148 5.21 -10.21 -11.74
N HIS A 149 4.13 -10.14 -10.94
CA HIS A 149 4.21 -10.26 -9.49
C HIS A 149 4.74 -11.62 -9.05
N LEU A 150 4.26 -12.72 -9.64
CA LEU A 150 4.72 -14.08 -9.35
C LEU A 150 6.19 -14.28 -9.74
N ASP A 151 6.63 -13.73 -10.88
CA ASP A 151 8.02 -13.79 -11.33
C ASP A 151 9.00 -13.09 -10.36
N HIS A 152 8.50 -12.13 -9.56
CA HIS A 152 9.29 -11.42 -8.54
C HIS A 152 9.13 -12.01 -7.13
N ARG A 153 8.41 -13.12 -6.97
CA ARG A 153 8.34 -13.84 -5.68
C ARG A 153 9.61 -14.66 -5.48
N ARG A 154 10.15 -14.63 -4.27
CA ARG A 154 11.28 -15.48 -3.86
C ARG A 154 11.25 -15.78 -2.36
N PRO A 155 11.90 -16.86 -1.90
CA PRO A 155 11.98 -17.19 -0.48
C PRO A 155 12.47 -16.00 0.36
N GLY A 156 11.75 -15.72 1.46
CA GLY A 156 12.10 -14.63 2.37
C GLY A 156 11.77 -13.22 1.88
N LEU A 157 11.16 -13.04 0.71
CA LEU A 157 10.55 -11.77 0.32
C LEU A 157 9.07 -11.78 0.74
N ARG A 158 8.72 -10.90 1.68
CA ARG A 158 7.33 -10.77 2.15
C ARG A 158 6.47 -10.10 1.07
N SER A 159 5.16 -10.27 1.18
CA SER A 159 4.17 -9.52 0.42
C SER A 159 2.84 -9.61 1.16
N LEU A 160 2.02 -8.58 1.03
CA LEU A 160 0.68 -8.54 1.65
C LEU A 160 -0.28 -9.58 1.08
N TYR A 161 -0.03 -10.03 -0.16
CA TYR A 161 -0.88 -10.98 -0.86
C TYR A 161 -0.36 -12.41 -0.69
N SER A 162 -1.26 -13.38 -0.52
CA SER A 162 -0.86 -14.78 -0.36
C SER A 162 -0.41 -15.35 -1.71
N LEU A 163 0.64 -16.18 -1.71
CA LEU A 163 1.14 -16.80 -2.95
C LEU A 163 0.10 -17.74 -3.57
N LYS A 164 -0.73 -18.37 -2.73
CA LYS A 164 -1.79 -19.29 -3.15
C LYS A 164 -2.86 -18.54 -3.92
N ASP A 165 -3.44 -17.50 -3.33
CA ASP A 165 -4.56 -16.76 -3.92
C ASP A 165 -4.15 -16.07 -5.24
N VAL A 166 -2.93 -15.55 -5.30
CA VAL A 166 -2.39 -14.94 -6.52
C VAL A 166 -2.28 -15.95 -7.66
N LYS A 167 -1.84 -17.18 -7.38
CA LYS A 167 -1.72 -18.25 -8.40
C LYS A 167 -3.09 -18.72 -8.86
N GLU A 168 -4.04 -18.87 -7.94
CA GLU A 168 -5.41 -19.26 -8.24
C GLU A 168 -6.09 -18.23 -9.15
N LEU A 169 -6.01 -16.94 -8.78
CA LEU A 169 -6.53 -15.85 -9.61
C LEU A 169 -5.84 -15.81 -10.98
N GLN A 170 -4.51 -16.00 -11.04
CA GLN A 170 -3.80 -16.02 -12.31
C GLN A 170 -4.26 -17.17 -13.23
N ALA A 171 -4.50 -18.35 -12.66
CA ALA A 171 -5.02 -19.50 -13.41
C ALA A 171 -6.44 -19.22 -13.92
N GLU A 172 -7.30 -18.65 -13.07
CA GLU A 172 -8.66 -18.26 -13.44
C GLU A 172 -8.67 -17.28 -14.63
N LEU A 173 -7.82 -16.25 -14.59
CA LEU A 173 -7.79 -15.23 -15.65
C LEU A 173 -7.15 -15.70 -16.95
N THR A 174 -6.42 -16.82 -16.95
CA THR A 174 -5.74 -17.38 -18.13
C THR A 174 -6.38 -18.64 -18.67
N ALA A 175 -7.33 -19.24 -17.94
CA ALA A 175 -8.12 -20.35 -18.43
C ALA A 175 -8.84 -19.94 -19.72
N LYS A 176 -8.61 -20.70 -20.80
CA LYS A 176 -9.39 -20.55 -22.03
C LYS A 176 -10.83 -20.95 -21.71
N LYS A 177 -11.78 -20.07 -22.02
CA LYS A 177 -13.20 -20.46 -22.09
C LYS A 177 -13.40 -21.49 -23.19
#